data_AF-A0A5B0DYY2-F1
#
_entry.id   AF-A0A5B0DYY2-F1
#
_cell.length_a   1.000
_cell.length_b   1.000
_cell.length_c   1.000
_cell.angle_alpha   90.00
_cell.angle_beta   90.00
_cell.angle_gamma   90.00
#
_symmetry.space_group_name_H-M   'P 1'
#
loop_
_entity.id
_entity.type
_entity.pdbx_description
1 polymer ?
#
loop_
_entity_poly.entity_id
_entity_poly.type
_entity_poly.pdbx_seq_one_letter_code
_entity_poly.pdbx_strand_id
1 'polypeptide(L)'
;MPDAMRNRFCQISLALALMLSGCASTSEPELALTPAEHNYVMQTGRSLFRGKPIERARGFLFTGGSGYAVCVRAPATGSQPADYALLVLQRRVTDDYIPQAADDVVILRSATETLPCRKLGERPGNWTTL
;
A
#
# COMPACT_ATOMS: atom_id res chain seq x y z
N MET A 1 -22.96 74.84 0.69
CA MET A 1 -21.56 75.19 1.01
C MET A 1 -21.46 75.38 2.53
N PRO A 2 -20.37 74.98 3.19
CA PRO A 2 -19.67 73.68 3.27
C PRO A 2 -19.86 73.10 4.70
N ASP A 3 -19.55 71.86 5.09
CA ASP A 3 -18.25 71.21 5.08
C ASP A 3 -18.38 69.68 4.92
N ALA A 4 -17.58 69.17 4.00
CA ALA A 4 -17.33 67.76 3.76
C ALA A 4 -16.09 67.35 4.55
N MET A 5 -16.21 66.35 5.43
CA MET A 5 -15.20 65.34 5.78
C MET A 5 -15.54 64.71 7.14
N ARG A 6 -16.00 63.46 7.13
CA ARG A 6 -15.54 62.48 8.12
C ARG A 6 -15.61 61.09 7.51
N ASN A 7 -14.50 60.84 6.85
CA ASN A 7 -14.06 59.62 6.23
C ASN A 7 -13.61 58.64 7.32
N ARG A 8 -13.78 57.34 7.02
CA ARG A 8 -13.12 56.17 7.62
C ARG A 8 -13.77 55.58 8.87
N PHE A 9 -13.67 54.24 8.94
CA PHE A 9 -13.97 53.34 10.07
C PHE A 9 -15.38 52.75 10.16
N CYS A 10 -15.79 51.95 9.16
CA CYS A 10 -16.56 50.71 9.42
C CYS A 10 -16.74 49.83 8.16
N GLN A 11 -15.69 49.63 7.37
CA GLN A 11 -15.73 48.68 6.25
C GLN A 11 -14.45 47.85 6.19
N ILE A 12 -14.09 47.20 7.30
CA ILE A 12 -13.09 46.14 7.29
C ILE A 12 -13.57 45.11 8.31
N SER A 13 -14.10 43.98 7.81
CA SER A 13 -14.03 42.63 8.41
C SER A 13 -15.22 41.77 7.97
N LEU A 14 -15.33 41.49 6.67
CA LEU A 14 -16.22 40.43 6.18
C LEU A 14 -15.56 39.68 5.00
N ALA A 15 -14.30 39.27 5.17
CA ALA A 15 -13.57 38.58 4.09
C ALA A 15 -12.48 37.61 4.56
N LEU A 16 -12.58 37.01 5.75
CA LEU A 16 -11.53 36.09 6.23
C LEU A 16 -12.08 34.90 7.04
N ALA A 17 -13.05 34.16 6.50
CA ALA A 17 -13.56 32.95 7.16
C ALA A 17 -13.91 31.80 6.20
N LEU A 18 -13.36 31.76 4.98
CA LEU A 18 -13.61 30.69 4.00
C LEU A 18 -12.36 29.94 3.52
N MET A 19 -11.18 30.21 4.07
CA MET A 19 -9.92 29.57 3.66
C MET A 19 -9.40 28.53 4.67
N LEU A 20 -10.30 27.72 5.25
CA LEU A 20 -9.94 26.60 6.14
C LEU A 20 -10.69 25.31 5.79
N SER A 21 -11.17 25.16 4.54
CA SER A 21 -11.38 23.83 3.97
C SER A 21 -10.02 23.23 3.64
N GLY A 22 -9.30 22.82 4.68
CA GLY A 22 -8.21 21.88 4.53
C GLY A 22 -8.75 20.67 3.80
N CYS A 23 -8.11 20.29 2.70
CA CYS A 23 -8.27 18.98 2.11
C CYS A 23 -7.96 17.95 3.21
N ALA A 24 -8.99 17.47 3.89
CA ALA A 24 -8.91 16.22 4.59
C ALA A 24 -8.74 15.16 3.50
N SER A 25 -7.49 14.83 3.18
CA SER A 25 -7.15 13.60 2.48
C SER A 25 -7.54 12.45 3.41
N THR A 26 -8.83 12.13 3.39
CA THR A 26 -9.40 11.00 4.11
C THR A 26 -8.84 9.73 3.49
N SER A 27 -7.88 9.18 4.23
CA SER A 27 -7.43 7.79 4.25
C SER A 27 -6.98 7.20 2.90
N GLU A 28 -5.67 6.96 2.79
CA GLU A 28 -5.09 5.92 1.92
C GLU A 28 -4.80 4.65 2.76
N PRO A 29 -5.79 3.81 3.13
CA PRO A 29 -5.54 2.56 3.87
C PRO A 29 -5.82 1.31 3.02
N GLU A 30 -6.46 1.43 1.85
CA GLU A 30 -6.91 0.25 1.11
C GLU A 30 -5.73 -0.61 0.66
N LEU A 31 -4.61 0.04 0.36
CA LEU A 31 -3.38 -0.63 -0.08
C LEU A 31 -2.41 -0.93 1.08
N ALA A 32 -2.65 -0.49 2.32
CA ALA A 32 -1.76 -0.83 3.43
C ALA A 32 -2.09 -2.22 4.00
N LEU A 33 -1.07 -3.01 4.32
CA LEU A 33 -1.24 -4.29 5.02
C LEU A 33 -1.49 -4.04 6.51
N THR A 34 -2.46 -4.73 7.08
CA THR A 34 -2.62 -4.86 8.54
C THR A 34 -1.50 -5.72 9.14
N PRO A 35 -1.30 -5.70 10.47
CA PRO A 35 -0.37 -6.63 11.13
C PRO A 35 -0.68 -8.12 10.87
N ALA A 36 -1.96 -8.50 10.82
CA ALA A 36 -2.38 -9.86 10.51
C ALA A 36 -2.01 -10.25 9.08
N GLU A 37 -2.29 -9.37 8.10
CA GLU A 37 -1.92 -9.56 6.70
C GLU A 37 -0.42 -9.63 6.51
N HIS A 38 0.32 -8.79 7.23
CA HIS A 38 1.76 -8.83 7.24
C HIS A 38 2.28 -10.20 7.69
N ASN A 39 1.81 -10.68 8.84
CA ASN A 39 2.22 -11.98 9.37
C ASN A 39 1.86 -13.12 8.41
N TYR A 40 0.64 -13.11 7.89
CA TYR A 40 0.17 -14.08 6.92
C TYR A 40 1.07 -14.11 5.66
N VAL A 41 1.30 -12.94 5.03
CA VAL A 41 2.13 -12.82 3.82
C VAL A 41 3.56 -13.30 4.07
N MET A 42 4.13 -12.99 5.23
CA MET A 42 5.49 -13.41 5.58
C MET A 42 5.58 -14.91 5.86
N GLN A 43 4.59 -15.51 6.52
CA GLN A 43 4.54 -16.97 6.74
C GLN A 43 4.37 -17.74 5.42
N THR A 44 3.44 -17.29 4.57
CA THR A 44 3.23 -17.85 3.24
C THR A 44 4.48 -17.71 2.37
N GLY A 45 5.10 -16.53 2.35
CA GLY A 45 6.34 -16.29 1.61
C GLY A 45 7.50 -17.17 2.09
N ARG A 46 7.70 -17.31 3.41
CA ARG A 46 8.75 -18.20 3.97
C ARG A 46 8.53 -19.65 3.55
N SER A 47 7.27 -20.09 3.52
CA SER A 47 6.92 -21.44 3.06
C SER A 47 7.22 -21.61 1.56
N LEU A 48 6.87 -20.63 0.72
CA LEU A 48 7.13 -20.64 -0.71
C LEU A 48 8.62 -20.65 -1.08
N PHE A 49 9.42 -19.85 -0.37
CA PHE A 49 10.85 -19.73 -0.62
C PHE A 49 11.70 -20.62 0.29
N ARG A 50 11.10 -21.66 0.91
CA ARG A 50 11.80 -22.70 1.68
C ARG A 50 12.69 -22.14 2.80
N GLY A 51 12.19 -21.15 3.53
CA GLY A 51 12.89 -20.55 4.67
C GLY A 51 13.99 -19.56 4.32
N LYS A 52 14.18 -19.21 3.03
CA LYS A 52 15.10 -18.12 2.63
C LYS A 52 14.68 -16.79 3.27
N PRO A 53 15.60 -15.81 3.38
CA PRO A 53 15.23 -14.42 3.62
C PRO A 53 14.25 -13.97 2.55
N ILE A 54 13.17 -13.30 2.97
CA ILE A 54 12.14 -12.82 2.07
C ILE A 54 11.86 -11.34 2.35
N GLU A 55 11.46 -10.66 1.30
CA GLU A 55 10.97 -9.29 1.35
C GLU A 55 9.58 -9.24 0.74
N ARG A 56 8.77 -8.28 1.20
CA ARG A 56 7.46 -8.02 0.62
C ARG A 56 7.34 -6.58 0.16
N ALA A 57 6.36 -6.31 -0.70
CA ALA A 57 5.92 -4.96 -0.96
C ALA A 57 5.38 -4.31 0.32
N ARG A 58 5.53 -2.98 0.42
CA ARG A 58 4.99 -2.19 1.55
C ARG A 58 3.47 -2.30 1.67
N GLY A 59 2.79 -2.42 0.54
CA GLY A 59 1.35 -2.45 0.42
C GLY A 59 0.86 -3.43 -0.65
N PHE A 60 -0.45 -3.57 -0.74
CA PHE A 60 -1.12 -4.20 -1.86
C PHE A 60 -0.88 -3.43 -3.15
N LEU A 61 -0.87 -4.16 -4.24
CA LEU A 61 -0.81 -3.69 -5.60
C LEU A 61 -2.22 -3.74 -6.19
N PHE A 62 -2.59 -2.67 -6.88
CA PHE A 62 -3.75 -2.70 -7.74
C PHE A 62 -3.40 -3.49 -9.02
N THR A 63 -4.07 -4.61 -9.24
CA THR A 63 -3.83 -5.49 -10.41
C THR A 63 -4.99 -5.48 -11.41
N GLY A 64 -6.00 -4.62 -11.21
CA GLY A 64 -7.17 -4.51 -12.08
C GLY A 64 -8.18 -5.66 -11.97
N GLY A 65 -7.90 -6.67 -11.15
CA GLY A 65 -8.84 -7.74 -10.77
C GLY A 65 -9.45 -7.54 -9.39
N SER A 66 -10.39 -8.40 -9.01
CA SER A 66 -10.90 -8.49 -7.64
C SER A 66 -9.87 -9.17 -6.73
N GLY A 67 -9.47 -8.51 -5.65
CA GLY A 67 -8.59 -9.07 -4.62
C GLY A 67 -7.45 -8.14 -4.22
N TYR A 68 -6.74 -8.53 -3.16
CA TYR A 68 -5.65 -7.80 -2.56
C TYR A 68 -4.33 -8.48 -2.91
N ALA A 69 -3.66 -7.96 -3.93
CA ALA A 69 -2.44 -8.56 -4.46
C ALA A 69 -1.19 -8.00 -3.76
N VAL A 70 -0.25 -8.82 -3.33
CA VAL A 70 0.98 -8.36 -2.68
C VAL A 70 2.17 -9.13 -3.23
N CYS A 71 3.22 -8.40 -3.60
CA CYS A 71 4.45 -9.01 -4.06
C CYS A 71 5.31 -9.46 -2.89
N VAL A 72 5.87 -10.66 -3.04
CA VAL A 72 6.92 -11.20 -2.19
C VAL A 72 8.10 -11.62 -3.05
N ARG A 73 9.31 -11.52 -2.52
CA ARG A 73 10.52 -11.97 -3.21
C ARG A 73 11.52 -12.59 -2.26
N ALA A 74 12.30 -13.53 -2.78
CA ALA A 74 13.62 -13.82 -2.25
C ALA A 74 14.61 -12.88 -2.95
N PRO A 75 15.37 -12.04 -2.22
CA PRO A 75 16.31 -11.11 -2.82
C PRO A 75 17.42 -11.85 -3.56
N ALA A 76 18.02 -11.18 -4.55
CA ALA A 76 19.15 -11.73 -5.29
C ALA A 76 20.34 -11.97 -4.35
N THR A 77 21.05 -13.08 -4.53
CA THR A 77 22.23 -13.44 -3.73
C THR A 77 23.38 -13.85 -4.65
N GLY A 78 24.42 -13.02 -4.73
CA GLY A 78 25.56 -13.26 -5.62
C GLY A 78 25.11 -13.34 -7.08
N SER A 79 25.36 -14.48 -7.72
CA SER A 79 24.95 -14.75 -9.11
C SER A 79 23.50 -15.22 -9.27
N GLN A 80 22.78 -15.49 -8.18
CA GLN A 80 21.39 -15.93 -8.25
C GLN A 80 20.45 -14.71 -8.38
N PRO A 81 19.60 -14.66 -9.42
CA PRO A 81 18.63 -13.58 -9.55
C PRO A 81 17.56 -13.66 -8.44
N ALA A 82 16.91 -12.54 -8.18
CA ALA A 82 15.76 -12.51 -7.28
C ALA A 82 14.62 -13.40 -7.82
N ASP A 83 13.98 -14.16 -6.93
CA ASP A 83 12.79 -14.95 -7.24
C ASP A 83 11.56 -14.24 -6.69
N TYR A 84 10.50 -14.18 -7.49
CA TYR A 84 9.30 -13.37 -7.20
C TYR A 84 8.06 -14.25 -7.15
N ALA A 85 7.14 -13.90 -6.26
CA ALA A 85 5.78 -14.41 -6.29
C ALA A 85 4.79 -13.27 -6.03
N LEU A 86 3.60 -13.39 -6.61
CA LEU A 86 2.47 -12.50 -6.36
C LEU A 86 1.41 -13.32 -5.61
N LEU A 87 1.10 -12.89 -4.38
CA LEU A 87 0.02 -13.46 -3.58
C LEU A 87 -1.23 -12.64 -3.82
N VAL A 88 -2.34 -13.27 -4.20
CA VAL A 88 -3.62 -12.60 -4.38
C VAL A 88 -4.58 -13.13 -3.32
N LEU A 89 -4.89 -12.29 -2.34
CA LEU A 89 -5.88 -12.60 -1.32
C LEU A 89 -7.26 -12.24 -1.85
N GLN A 90 -8.22 -13.16 -1.85
CA GLN A 90 -9.57 -12.87 -2.33
C GLN A 90 -10.33 -11.95 -1.34
N ARG A 91 -9.89 -11.94 -0.08
CA ARG A 91 -10.41 -11.11 1.01
C ARG A 91 -9.29 -10.65 1.94
N ARG A 92 -9.55 -9.59 2.72
CA ARG A 92 -8.60 -9.10 3.74
C ARG A 92 -8.41 -10.15 4.83
N VAL A 93 -7.20 -10.20 5.39
CA VAL A 93 -6.92 -11.07 6.56
C VAL A 93 -7.14 -10.24 7.82
N THR A 94 -8.17 -10.60 8.58
CA THR A 94 -8.52 -9.93 9.85
C THR A 94 -8.15 -10.75 11.07
N ASP A 95 -8.09 -12.08 10.92
CA ASP A 95 -7.85 -13.01 12.02
C ASP A 95 -6.43 -13.57 11.96
N ASP A 96 -5.84 -13.81 13.13
CA ASP A 96 -4.50 -14.42 13.24
C ASP A 96 -4.48 -15.90 12.81
N TYR A 97 -5.64 -16.53 12.70
CA TYR A 97 -5.81 -17.91 12.25
C TYR A 97 -6.80 -17.98 11.09
N ILE A 98 -6.32 -18.46 9.95
CA ILE A 98 -7.15 -18.81 8.80
C ILE A 98 -7.14 -20.34 8.67
N PRO A 99 -8.28 -21.04 8.83
CA PRO A 99 -8.35 -22.46 8.57
C PRO A 99 -8.07 -22.74 7.09
N GLN A 100 -7.38 -23.84 6.78
CA GLN A 100 -6.97 -24.18 5.41
C GLN A 100 -8.13 -24.20 4.40
N ALA A 101 -9.32 -24.65 4.82
CA ALA A 101 -10.53 -24.66 3.97
C ALA A 101 -11.05 -23.26 3.63
N ALA A 102 -10.66 -22.25 4.41
CA ALA A 102 -10.99 -20.85 4.18
C ALA A 102 -9.80 -20.05 3.61
N ASP A 103 -8.65 -20.70 3.41
CA ASP A 103 -7.49 -20.06 2.80
C ASP A 103 -7.67 -20.04 1.28
N ASP A 104 -8.02 -18.86 0.76
CA ASP A 104 -8.32 -18.61 -0.64
C ASP A 104 -7.19 -17.87 -1.37
N VAL A 105 -5.96 -17.90 -0.83
CA VAL A 105 -4.81 -17.28 -1.48
C VAL A 105 -4.49 -17.94 -2.82
N VAL A 106 -4.36 -17.11 -3.85
CA VAL A 106 -3.84 -17.53 -5.15
C VAL A 106 -2.37 -17.13 -5.23
N ILE A 107 -1.51 -18.09 -5.55
CA ILE A 107 -0.06 -17.90 -5.59
C ILE A 107 0.39 -17.95 -7.04
N LEU A 108 0.79 -16.79 -7.57
CA LEU A 108 1.24 -16.65 -8.95
C LEU A 108 2.77 -16.53 -9.00
N ARG A 109 3.40 -17.34 -9.84
CA ARG A 109 4.87 -17.46 -9.92
C ARG A 109 5.43 -17.42 -11.33
N SER A 110 4.58 -17.46 -12.36
CA SER A 110 5.10 -17.37 -13.72
C SER A 110 5.77 -16.02 -13.96
N ALA A 111 6.67 -15.96 -14.94
CA ALA A 111 7.37 -14.73 -15.29
C ALA A 111 6.38 -13.61 -15.65
N THR A 112 5.29 -13.93 -16.36
CA THR A 112 4.26 -12.98 -16.79
C THR A 112 3.43 -12.45 -15.63
N GLU A 113 2.97 -13.32 -14.74
CA GLU A 113 2.15 -12.91 -13.58
C GLU A 113 2.94 -12.09 -12.58
N THR A 114 4.25 -12.34 -12.48
CA THR A 114 5.16 -11.61 -11.59
C THR A 114 5.77 -10.36 -12.21
N LEU A 115 5.39 -9.97 -13.43
CA LEU A 115 5.85 -8.73 -14.07
C LEU A 115 5.64 -7.49 -13.18
N PRO A 116 4.48 -7.29 -12.49
CA PRO A 116 4.31 -6.17 -11.57
C PRO A 116 5.35 -6.17 -10.44
N CYS A 117 5.67 -7.36 -9.90
CA CYS A 117 6.66 -7.51 -8.84
C CYS A 117 8.09 -7.22 -9.32
N ARG A 118 8.44 -7.63 -10.54
CA ARG A 118 9.75 -7.35 -11.14
C ARG A 118 9.95 -5.84 -11.36
N LYS A 119 8.94 -5.18 -11.92
CA LYS A 119 8.90 -3.71 -12.07
C LYS A 119 8.99 -2.98 -10.73
N LEU A 120 8.37 -3.52 -9.68
CA LEU A 120 8.51 -3.00 -8.32
C LEU A 120 9.94 -3.20 -7.78
N GLY A 121 10.57 -4.33 -8.13
CA GLY A 121 11.96 -4.67 -7.83
C GLY A 121 13.00 -3.66 -8.32
N GLU A 122 12.71 -3.02 -9.47
CA GLU A 122 13.56 -2.00 -10.08
C GLU A 122 13.51 -0.65 -9.34
N ARG A 123 12.49 -0.44 -8.50
CA ARG A 123 12.31 0.82 -7.77
C ARG A 123 12.87 0.70 -6.34
N PRO A 124 13.83 1.55 -5.94
CA PRO A 124 14.39 1.49 -4.58
C PRO A 124 13.33 1.83 -3.53
N GLY A 125 13.45 1.21 -2.35
CA GLY A 125 12.62 1.52 -1.19
C GLY A 125 11.24 0.87 -1.13
N ASN A 126 10.77 0.16 -2.17
CA ASN A 126 9.42 -0.45 -2.15
C ASN A 126 9.32 -1.79 -1.42
N TRP A 127 10.46 -2.31 -0.96
CA TRP A 127 10.57 -3.59 -0.29
C TRP A 127 10.79 -3.41 1.20
N THR A 128 10.13 -4.25 1.98
CA THR A 128 10.28 -4.33 3.42
C THR A 128 10.77 -5.73 3.76
N THR A 129 11.94 -5.78 4.38
CA THR A 129 12.52 -6.98 5.00
C THR A 129 12.00 -7.08 6.44
N LEU A 130 11.89 -8.30 6.95
CA LEU A 130 11.73 -8.56 8.39
C LEU A 130 13.10 -8.72 9.04
#